data_AF-A0A850ADV6-F1
#
_entry.id   AF-A0A850ADV6-F1
#
_cell.length_a   1.000
_cell.length_b   1.000
_cell.length_c   1.000
_cell.angle_alpha   90.00
_cell.angle_beta   90.00
_cell.angle_gamma   90.00
#
_symmetry.space_group_name_H-M   'P 1'
#
loop_
_entity.id
_entity.type
_entity.pdbx_description
1 polymer ?
#
loop_
_entity_poly.entity_id
_entity_poly.type
_entity_poly.pdbx_seq_one_letter_code
_entity_poly.pdbx_strand_id
1 'polypeptide(L)' 'MEKRQTARQSGKLRGVVIAVEDNIYLKNRRVTCASRMLDHFISP' A
#
# COMPACT_ATOMS: atom_id res chain seq x y z
N MET A 1 -24.52 2.58 0.99
CA MET A 1 -23.09 2.70 0.66
C MET A 1 -22.96 3.33 -0.71
N GLU A 2 -22.59 4.61 -0.75
CA GLU A 2 -22.53 5.39 -1.97
C GLU A 2 -21.24 5.05 -2.74
N LYS A 3 -21.37 4.38 -3.89
CA LYS A 3 -20.24 4.04 -4.76
C LYS A 3 -19.87 5.28 -5.57
N ARG A 4 -18.84 6.02 -5.13
CA ARG A 4 -18.18 7.06 -5.94
C ARG A 4 -17.56 6.42 -7.18
N GLN A 5 -18.29 6.41 -8.29
CA GLN A 5 -17.77 6.10 -9.62
C GLN A 5 -17.04 7.34 -10.15
N THR A 6 -15.74 7.45 -9.88
CA THR A 6 -14.87 8.28 -10.70
C THR A 6 -14.36 7.44 -11.87
N ALA A 7 -14.55 7.98 -13.08
CA ALA A 7 -14.22 7.31 -14.33
C ALA A 7 -12.70 7.02 -14.45
N ARG A 8 -12.36 5.88 -15.09
CA ARG A 8 -11.02 5.42 -15.50
C ARG A 8 -10.03 4.90 -14.44
N GLN A 9 -10.49 4.13 -13.48
CA GLN A 9 -9.62 3.08 -12.91
C GLN A 9 -10.12 1.74 -13.43
N SER A 10 -9.33 1.05 -14.26
CA SER A 10 -9.64 -0.27 -14.80
C SER A 10 -8.38 -1.15 -14.70
N GLY A 11 -8.59 -2.44 -14.48
CA GLY A 11 -7.52 -3.41 -14.30
C GLY A 11 -8.06 -4.68 -13.63
N LYS A 12 -7.40 -5.82 -13.84
CA LYS A 12 -7.86 -7.13 -13.36
C LYS A 12 -8.07 -7.20 -11.84
N LEU A 13 -7.38 -6.34 -11.09
CA LEU A 13 -7.39 -6.32 -9.61
C LEU A 13 -8.11 -5.09 -9.02
N ARG A 14 -8.91 -4.37 -9.81
CA ARG A 14 -9.60 -3.19 -9.30
C ARG A 14 -10.53 -3.55 -8.13
N GLY A 15 -10.30 -2.90 -6.98
CA GLY A 15 -11.13 -3.09 -5.78
C GLY A 15 -10.82 -4.37 -5.00
N VAL A 16 -9.81 -5.14 -5.43
CA VAL A 16 -9.34 -6.31 -4.68
C VAL A 16 -8.41 -5.85 -3.57
N VAL A 17 -8.67 -6.31 -2.35
CA VAL A 17 -7.79 -6.08 -1.19
C VAL A 17 -6.64 -7.08 -1.24
N ILE A 18 -5.42 -6.59 -1.06
CA ILE A 18 -4.21 -7.42 -0.95
C ILE A 18 -3.41 -7.00 0.28
N ALA A 19 -2.67 -7.95 0.85
CA ALA A 19 -1.60 -7.66 1.80
C ALA A 19 -0.28 -7.49 1.03
N VAL A 20 0.60 -6.65 1.55
CA VAL A 20 1.95 -6.42 1.02
C VAL A 20 2.93 -6.70 2.15
N GLU A 21 3.97 -7.48 1.88
CA GLU A 21 5.01 -7.79 2.87
C GLU A 21 5.75 -6.50 3.28
N ASP A 22 6.10 -6.40 4.56
CA ASP A 22 6.66 -5.18 5.16
C ASP A 22 8.12 -4.89 4.77
N ASN A 23 8.62 -5.56 3.73
CA ASN A 23 9.88 -5.28 3.04
C ASN A 23 9.67 -4.58 1.68
N ILE A 24 8.43 -4.40 1.23
CA ILE A 24 8.09 -3.71 -0.03
C ILE A 24 7.63 -2.28 0.29
N TYR A 25 8.14 -1.31 -0.48
CA TYR A 25 7.78 0.09 -0.28
C TYR A 25 6.34 0.40 -0.66
N LEU A 26 5.66 1.08 0.26
CA LEU A 26 4.36 1.70 0.04
C LEU A 26 4.53 3.20 0.23
N LYS A 27 4.39 3.97 -0.84
CA LYS A 27 4.65 5.42 -0.84
C LYS A 27 4.14 6.14 0.42
N ASN A 28 5.02 6.87 1.11
CA ASN A 28 4.74 7.59 2.36
C ASN A 28 4.16 6.72 3.48
N ARG A 29 4.54 5.44 3.56
CA ARG A 29 4.20 4.54 4.67
C ARG A 29 5.45 4.06 5.40
N ARG A 30 5.25 3.65 6.65
CA ARG A 30 6.27 2.97 7.45
C ARG A 30 6.55 1.58 6.85
N VAL A 31 7.83 1.24 6.77
CA VAL A 31 8.32 -0.07 6.30
C VAL A 31 9.47 -0.47 7.23
N THR A 32 9.40 -1.66 7.84
CA THR A 32 10.41 -2.07 8.83
C THR A 32 11.36 -3.16 8.34
N CYS A 33 11.00 -3.89 7.28
CA CYS A 33 11.69 -5.12 6.87
C CYS A 33 11.89 -6.11 8.04
N ALA A 34 10.99 -6.11 9.03
CA ALA A 34 11.11 -6.84 10.28
C ALA A 34 12.43 -6.60 11.05
N SER A 35 13.07 -5.44 10.84
CA SER A 35 14.33 -5.04 11.46
C SER A 35 14.17 -3.79 12.30
N ARG A 36 14.78 -3.80 13.49
CA ARG A 36 14.83 -2.63 14.39
C ARG A 36 15.53 -1.42 13.74
N MET A 37 16.37 -1.67 12.73
CA MET A 37 17.06 -0.60 12.01
C MET A 37 16.10 0.35 11.29
N LEU A 38 14.93 -0.15 10.86
CA LEU A 38 13.97 0.61 10.06
C LEU A 38 12.67 0.89 10.83
N ASP A 39 12.68 0.77 12.15
CA ASP A 39 11.48 0.92 12.98
C ASP A 39 10.78 2.28 12.83
N HIS A 40 11.51 3.31 12.39
CA HIS A 40 10.97 4.65 12.14
C HIS A 40 11.15 5.13 10.70
N PHE A 41 11.53 4.23 9.78
CA PHE A 41 11.72 4.56 8.37
C PHE A 41 10.38 4.74 7.65
N ILE A 42 10.26 5.83 6.89
CA ILE A 42 9.13 6.12 6.01
C ILE A 42 9.63 6.05 4.57
N SER A 43 9.02 5.21 3.74
CA SER A 43 9.42 5.11 2.35
C SER A 43 9.03 6.37 1.56
N PRO A 44 9.85 6.81 0.58
CA PRO A 44 9.56 7.97 -0.26
C PRO A 44 8.29 7.81 -1.11
#